data_AF-A0A7S1CJ26-F1
#
_entry.id   AF-A0A7S1CJ26-F1
#
_cell.length_a   1.000
_cell.length_b   1.000
_cell.length_c   1.000
_cell.angle_alpha   90.00
_cell.angle_beta   90.00
_cell.angle_gamma   90.00
#
_symmetry.space_group_name_H-M   'P 1'
#
loop_
_entity.id
_entity.type
_entity.pdbx_description
1 polymer ?
#
loop_
_entity_poly.entity_id
_entity_poly.type
_entity_poly.pdbx_seq_one_letter_code
_entity_poly.pdbx_strand_id
1 'polypeptide(L)'
;DRLCVPLSQTHTEIRCTAPPGFGSDLELTVTLTDAVSGEAHVSVPAMFAYDKPVIDAIISNTPNPNGQDVRVMGWNFGVENPNKRDYDNVVAVLIGGEECTNARWLNDGEVACHFERTTA
;
A
#
# COMPACT_ATOMS: atom_id res chain seq x y z
N ASP A 1 4.68 1.79 14.30
CA ASP A 1 3.47 1.04 14.68
C ASP A 1 2.23 1.89 14.45
N ARG A 2 1.27 1.39 13.66
CA ARG A 2 -0.02 2.08 13.43
C ARG A 2 -1.06 1.43 14.35
N LEU A 3 -1.69 2.22 15.22
CA LEU A 3 -2.66 1.74 16.19
C LEU A 3 -4.07 1.68 15.59
N CYS A 4 -4.76 0.56 15.80
CA CYS A 4 -6.19 0.42 15.53
C CYS A 4 -6.96 0.72 16.83
N VAL A 5 -7.69 1.84 16.88
CA VAL A 5 -8.45 2.21 18.10
C VAL A 5 -9.74 1.39 18.18
N PRO A 6 -9.99 0.64 19.28
CA PRO A 6 -11.22 -0.15 19.43
C PRO A 6 -12.49 0.71 19.36
N LEU A 7 -13.41 0.33 18.49
CA LEU A 7 -14.75 0.89 18.37
C LEU A 7 -15.74 0.21 19.34
N SER A 8 -15.60 -1.11 19.51
CA SER A 8 -16.34 -1.89 20.50
C SER A 8 -15.58 -3.17 20.83
N GLN A 9 -15.89 -3.75 21.99
CA GLN A 9 -15.31 -5.03 22.39
C GLN A 9 -16.25 -5.85 23.28
N THR A 10 -16.08 -7.16 23.22
CA THR A 10 -16.62 -8.16 24.16
C THR A 10 -15.49 -9.09 24.57
N HIS A 11 -15.76 -10.08 25.43
CA HIS A 11 -14.76 -11.07 25.85
C HIS A 11 -14.18 -11.90 24.69
N THR A 12 -14.83 -11.92 23.53
CA THR A 12 -14.43 -12.76 22.39
C THR A 12 -14.35 -11.99 21.06
N GLU A 13 -14.48 -10.67 21.09
CA GLU A 13 -14.46 -9.85 19.86
C GLU A 13 -13.94 -8.44 20.16
N ILE A 14 -13.03 -7.94 19.34
CA ILE A 14 -12.62 -6.53 19.32
C ILE A 14 -12.89 -6.02 17.90
N ARG A 15 -13.65 -4.93 17.78
CA ARG A 15 -13.91 -4.26 16.51
C ARG A 15 -13.10 -2.98 16.45
N CYS A 16 -12.35 -2.79 15.38
CA CYS A 16 -11.66 -1.54 15.08
C CYS A 16 -11.53 -1.39 13.56
N THR A 17 -11.29 -0.17 13.08
CA THR A 17 -10.99 0.08 11.67
C THR A 17 -9.48 0.14 11.49
N ALA A 18 -8.94 -0.75 10.66
CA ALA A 18 -7.52 -0.74 10.34
C ALA A 18 -7.12 0.66 9.83
N PRO A 19 -6.04 1.26 10.34
CA PRO A 19 -5.56 2.53 9.83
C PRO A 19 -5.21 2.39 8.34
N PRO A 20 -5.23 3.47 7.55
CA PRO A 20 -4.67 3.43 6.20
C PRO A 20 -3.25 2.88 6.25
N GLY A 21 -2.81 2.13 5.24
CA GLY A 21 -1.46 1.55 5.20
C GLY A 21 -1.17 0.76 3.94
N PHE A 22 -0.02 0.11 3.92
CA PHE A 22 0.43 -0.81 2.88
C PHE A 22 1.36 -1.85 3.50
N GLY A 23 1.66 -2.90 2.73
CA GLY A 23 2.59 -3.96 3.13
C GLY A 23 1.91 -5.29 3.43
N SER A 24 2.70 -6.35 3.30
CA SER A 24 2.41 -7.69 3.77
C SER A 24 3.24 -8.01 5.01
N ASP A 25 2.94 -9.13 5.66
CA ASP A 25 3.76 -9.69 6.74
C ASP A 25 3.90 -8.74 7.95
N LEU A 26 2.82 -8.05 8.29
CA LEU A 26 2.75 -7.15 9.44
C LEU A 26 2.32 -7.92 10.69
N GLU A 27 3.02 -7.74 11.80
CA GLU A 27 2.62 -8.31 13.09
C GLU A 27 1.47 -7.49 13.70
N LEU A 28 0.34 -8.15 13.95
CA LEU A 28 -0.80 -7.64 14.69
C LEU A 28 -0.78 -8.22 16.11
N THR A 29 -0.74 -7.35 17.11
CA THR A 29 -0.82 -7.71 18.52
C THR A 29 -1.99 -7.00 19.19
N VAL A 30 -2.55 -7.63 20.21
CA VAL A 30 -3.55 -7.03 21.10
C VAL A 30 -2.93 -6.88 22.47
N THR A 31 -2.95 -5.65 23.00
CA THR A 31 -2.50 -5.33 24.36
C THR A 31 -3.69 -4.92 25.19
N LEU A 32 -3.94 -5.63 26.28
CA LEU A 32 -4.93 -5.28 27.30
C LEU A 32 -4.19 -4.80 28.55
N THR A 33 -4.48 -3.57 29.00
CA THR A 33 -3.95 -3.04 30.26
C THR A 33 -5.02 -3.11 31.34
N ASP A 34 -4.72 -3.79 32.44
CA ASP A 34 -5.56 -3.78 33.62
C ASP A 34 -5.55 -2.39 34.26
N ALA A 35 -6.74 -1.80 34.44
CA ALA A 35 -6.86 -0.42 34.87
C ALA A 35 -6.54 -0.20 36.37
N VAL A 36 -6.50 -1.27 37.17
CA VAL A 36 -6.28 -1.20 38.62
C VAL A 36 -4.81 -1.43 38.96
N SER A 37 -4.22 -2.48 38.39
CA SER A 37 -2.82 -2.89 38.60
C SER A 37 -1.85 -2.21 37.63
N GLY A 38 -2.33 -1.76 36.47
CA GLY A 38 -1.50 -1.24 35.38
C GLY A 38 -0.77 -2.32 34.59
N GLU A 39 -0.99 -3.60 34.87
CA GLU A 39 -0.35 -4.70 34.17
C GLU A 39 -0.83 -4.81 32.72
N ALA A 40 0.10 -5.01 31.79
CA ALA A 40 -0.20 -5.17 30.37
C ALA A 40 -0.08 -6.65 29.96
N HIS A 41 -1.14 -7.19 29.37
CA HIS A 41 -1.19 -8.50 28.77
C HIS A 41 -1.16 -8.37 27.24
N VAL A 42 -0.15 -8.96 26.61
CA VAL A 42 0.05 -8.90 25.15
C VAL A 42 -0.23 -10.28 24.55
N SER A 43 -0.98 -10.30 23.44
CA SER A 43 -1.25 -11.54 22.70
C SER A 43 0.00 -12.08 22.01
N VAL A 44 -0.04 -13.35 21.62
CA VAL A 44 0.87 -13.85 20.57
C VAL A 44 0.60 -13.05 19.27
N PRO A 45 1.63 -12.65 18.51
CA PRO A 45 1.42 -11.95 17.25
C PRO A 45 0.67 -12.80 16.22
N ALA A 46 -0.25 -12.17 15.51
CA ALA A 46 -0.88 -12.71 14.30
C ALA A 46 -0.36 -11.95 13.07
N MET A 47 -0.35 -12.60 11.91
CA MET A 47 0.05 -11.93 10.66
C MET A 47 -1.12 -11.19 10.02
N PHE A 48 -0.86 -9.97 9.57
CA PHE A 48 -1.81 -9.08 8.89
C PHE A 48 -1.18 -8.56 7.59
N ALA A 49 -2.02 -8.32 6.58
CA ALA A 49 -1.61 -7.74 5.32
C ALA A 49 -2.71 -6.84 4.77
N TYR A 50 -2.32 -5.76 4.10
CA TYR A 50 -3.24 -4.98 3.27
C TYR A 50 -3.44 -5.67 1.91
N ASP A 51 -4.55 -5.35 1.25
CA ASP A 51 -4.87 -5.89 -0.07
C ASP A 51 -3.82 -5.49 -1.11
N LYS A 52 -3.60 -6.39 -2.07
CA LYS A 52 -2.65 -6.18 -3.18
C LYS A 52 -3.19 -5.13 -4.17
N PRO A 53 -2.29 -4.43 -4.90
CA PRO A 53 -2.69 -3.52 -5.98
C PRO A 53 -3.40 -4.29 -7.11
N VAL A 54 -4.46 -3.70 -7.65
CA VAL A 54 -5.24 -4.25 -8.77
C VAL A 54 -5.26 -3.23 -9.91
N ILE A 55 -5.00 -3.67 -11.14
CA ILE A 55 -5.06 -2.82 -12.33
C ILE A 55 -6.37 -3.09 -13.07
N ASP A 56 -7.15 -2.03 -13.29
CA ASP A 56 -8.42 -2.09 -14.02
C ASP A 56 -8.24 -1.64 -15.47
N ALA A 57 -7.43 -0.60 -15.70
CA ALA A 57 -7.25 -0.03 -17.03
C ALA A 57 -5.87 0.60 -17.21
N ILE A 58 -5.44 0.65 -18.47
CA ILE A 58 -4.23 1.36 -18.90
C ILE A 58 -4.66 2.37 -19.97
N ILE A 59 -4.41 3.65 -19.73
CA ILE A 59 -4.61 4.72 -20.68
C ILE A 59 -3.27 4.99 -21.38
N SER A 60 -3.33 5.16 -22.71
CA SER A 60 -2.16 5.07 -23.60
C SER A 60 -1.63 3.63 -23.73
N ASN A 61 -2.51 2.64 -23.89
CA ASN A 61 -2.12 1.22 -24.09
C ASN A 61 -1.46 0.94 -25.45
N THR A 62 -1.45 1.93 -26.36
CA THR A 62 -0.68 1.94 -27.61
C THR A 62 0.22 3.19 -27.64
N PRO A 63 1.24 3.27 -26.77
CA PRO A 63 2.06 4.47 -26.67
C PRO A 63 2.90 4.69 -27.93
N ASN A 64 3.21 5.95 -28.24
CA ASN A 64 4.10 6.32 -29.33
C ASN A 64 5.47 5.65 -29.15
N PRO A 65 6.07 5.06 -30.22
CA PRO A 65 7.40 4.46 -30.13
C PRO A 65 8.52 5.44 -29.72
N ASN A 66 8.31 6.75 -29.87
CA ASN A 66 9.23 7.80 -29.43
C ASN A 66 9.06 8.21 -27.95
N GLY A 67 8.25 7.46 -27.19
CA GLY A 67 7.95 7.76 -25.79
C GLY A 67 6.58 8.39 -25.58
N GLN A 68 5.88 8.00 -24.52
CA GLN A 68 4.58 8.56 -24.14
C GLN A 68 4.28 8.38 -22.65
N ASP A 69 3.51 9.32 -22.09
CA ASP A 69 2.93 9.18 -20.76
C ASP A 69 1.85 8.08 -20.75
N VAL A 70 2.03 7.12 -19.85
CA VAL A 70 1.11 6.02 -19.57
C VAL A 70 0.44 6.29 -18.23
N ARG A 71 -0.88 6.07 -18.15
CA ARG A 71 -1.61 6.10 -16.87
C ARG A 71 -2.17 4.71 -16.59
N VAL A 72 -1.94 4.23 -15.37
CA VAL A 72 -2.42 2.97 -14.84
C VAL A 72 -3.51 3.30 -13.83
N MET A 73 -4.72 2.84 -14.09
CA MET A 73 -5.89 3.02 -13.24
C MET A 73 -6.19 1.71 -12.50
N GLY A 74 -6.65 1.80 -11.25
CA GLY A 74 -6.95 0.62 -10.47
C GLY A 74 -7.29 0.92 -9.02
N TRP A 75 -6.87 0.04 -8.12
CA TRP A 75 -7.15 0.09 -6.68
C TRP A 75 -5.94 -0.36 -5.86
N ASN A 76 -5.90 0.06 -4.60
CA ASN A 76 -4.91 -0.34 -3.60
C ASN A 76 -3.46 0.01 -3.98
N PHE A 77 -3.22 1.14 -4.66
CA PHE A 77 -1.87 1.61 -5.01
C PHE A 77 -1.15 2.31 -3.83
N GLY A 78 -1.57 2.05 -2.59
CA GLY A 78 -1.04 2.67 -1.38
C GLY A 78 -1.77 3.97 -0.99
N VAL A 79 -1.55 4.41 0.25
CA VAL A 79 -2.33 5.49 0.90
C VAL A 79 -1.59 6.81 1.03
N GLU A 80 -0.30 6.83 0.72
CA GLU A 80 0.53 8.03 0.73
C GLU A 80 1.53 7.96 -0.42
N ASN A 81 1.93 9.12 -0.95
CA ASN A 81 2.93 9.17 -2.00
C ASN A 81 4.23 8.54 -1.45
N PRO A 82 4.62 7.36 -1.96
CA PRO A 82 5.74 6.63 -1.38
C PRO A 82 7.06 7.36 -1.66
N ASN A 83 7.09 8.28 -2.65
CA ASN A 83 8.24 9.13 -2.97
C ASN A 83 8.40 10.35 -2.03
N LYS A 84 7.57 10.52 -0.99
CA LYS A 84 7.71 11.61 0.00
C LYS A 84 8.53 11.24 1.23
N ARG A 85 8.80 9.95 1.45
CA ARG A 85 9.71 9.49 2.49
C ARG A 85 10.88 8.82 1.80
N ASP A 86 12.05 9.42 1.95
CA ASP A 86 13.32 8.82 1.57
C ASP A 86 13.39 7.42 2.22
N TYR A 87 13.70 6.40 1.41
CA TYR A 87 13.90 4.97 1.72
C TYR A 87 12.69 4.00 1.58
N ASP A 88 12.86 3.07 0.63
CA ASP A 88 12.26 1.73 0.48
C ASP A 88 10.89 1.52 -0.17
N ASN A 89 10.09 2.56 -0.41
CA ASN A 89 8.85 2.40 -1.17
C ASN A 89 8.87 3.34 -2.38
N VAL A 90 9.05 2.78 -3.57
CA VAL A 90 8.98 3.51 -4.84
C VAL A 90 7.88 2.85 -5.66
N VAL A 91 6.99 3.66 -6.26
CA VAL A 91 6.10 3.12 -7.28
C VAL A 91 6.95 2.74 -8.49
N ALA A 92 7.12 1.44 -8.71
CA ALA A 92 7.77 0.90 -9.90
C ALA A 92 6.70 0.39 -10.87
N VAL A 93 6.76 0.85 -12.12
CA VAL A 93 5.92 0.34 -13.20
C VAL A 93 6.83 -0.30 -14.22
N LEU A 94 6.58 -1.58 -14.52
CA LEU A 94 7.34 -2.33 -15.53
C LEU A 94 6.41 -2.65 -16.71
N ILE A 95 6.85 -2.33 -17.92
CA ILE A 95 6.12 -2.62 -19.17
C ILE A 95 6.99 -3.57 -20.00
N GLY A 96 6.57 -4.82 -20.10
CA GLY A 96 7.34 -5.87 -20.79
C GLY A 96 8.68 -6.20 -20.12
N GLY A 97 8.84 -5.88 -18.82
CA GLY A 97 10.08 -6.04 -18.06
C GLY A 97 10.96 -4.79 -18.02
N GLU A 98 10.67 -3.77 -18.83
CA GLU A 98 11.40 -2.50 -18.85
C GLU A 98 10.78 -1.48 -17.89
N GLU A 99 11.63 -0.68 -17.26
CA GLU A 99 11.19 0.37 -16.33
C GLU A 99 10.48 1.50 -17.06
N CYS A 100 9.29 1.85 -16.58
CA CYS A 100 8.61 3.06 -16.99
C CYS A 100 9.15 4.23 -16.15
N THR A 101 9.99 5.05 -16.78
CA THR A 101 10.69 6.16 -16.13
C THR A 101 9.73 7.20 -15.55
N ASN A 102 10.21 7.99 -14.58
CA ASN A 102 9.43 9.06 -13.96
C ASN A 102 8.06 8.59 -13.42
N ALA A 103 8.04 7.39 -12.83
CA ALA A 103 6.86 6.84 -12.20
C ALA A 103 6.41 7.74 -11.03
N ARG A 104 5.16 8.17 -11.10
CA ARG A 104 4.49 9.06 -10.15
C ARG A 104 3.24 8.40 -9.62
N TRP A 105 3.21 8.21 -8.31
CA TRP A 105 1.96 7.95 -7.61
C TRP A 105 1.11 9.22 -7.63
N LEU A 106 -0.14 9.11 -8.07
CA LEU A 106 -1.08 10.23 -8.07
C LEU A 106 -2.09 10.07 -6.93
N ASN A 107 -2.70 8.89 -6.82
CA ASN A 107 -3.57 8.49 -5.71
C ASN A 107 -3.66 6.94 -5.63
N ASP A 108 -4.46 6.43 -4.69
CA ASP A 108 -4.65 5.00 -4.44
C ASP A 108 -5.28 4.21 -5.61
N GLY A 109 -5.81 4.90 -6.61
CA GLY A 109 -6.33 4.31 -7.84
C GLY A 109 -5.64 4.78 -9.12
N GLU A 110 -4.55 5.55 -9.02
CA GLU A 110 -3.87 6.05 -10.20
C GLU A 110 -2.35 6.22 -10.02
N VAL A 111 -1.62 5.63 -10.96
CA VAL A 111 -0.19 5.84 -11.17
C VAL A 111 0.02 6.32 -12.61
N ALA A 112 0.98 7.20 -12.81
CA ALA A 112 1.42 7.57 -14.14
C ALA A 112 2.94 7.41 -14.28
N CYS A 113 3.41 7.23 -15.50
CA CYS A 113 4.84 7.10 -15.79
C CYS A 113 5.10 7.45 -17.25
N HIS A 114 6.36 7.67 -17.61
CA HIS A 114 6.80 7.91 -18.97
C HIS A 114 7.48 6.67 -19.52
N PHE A 115 6.89 6.07 -20.55
CA PHE A 115 7.45 4.88 -21.18
C PHE A 115 8.04 5.23 -22.54
N GLU A 116 9.32 4.95 -22.72
CA GLU A 116 10.02 4.94 -23.99
C GLU A 116 10.71 3.59 -24.13
N ARG A 117 10.50 2.92 -25.27
CA ARG A 117 11.15 1.63 -25.50
C ARG A 117 12.61 1.87 -25.85
N THR A 118 13.51 1.56 -24.93
CA THR A 118 14.93 1.47 -25.26
C THR A 118 15.11 0.26 -26.18
N THR A 119 15.70 0.47 -27.36
CA THR A 119 15.99 -0.63 -28.28
C THR A 119 17.00 -1.57 -27.63
N ALA A 120 16.70 -2.88 -27.65
CA ALA A 120 17.70 -3.92 -27.47
C ALA A 120 18.41 -4.20 -28.81
#